data_AF-A0A9D7EL48-F1
#
_entry.id   AF-A0A9D7EL48-F1
#
_cell.length_a   1.000
_cell.length_b   1.000
_cell.length_c   1.000
_cell.angle_alpha   90.00
_cell.angle_beta   90.00
_cell.angle_gamma   90.00
#
_symmetry.space_group_name_H-M   'P 1'
#
loop_
_entity.id
_entity.type
_entity.pdbx_description
1 polymer ?
#
loop_
_entity_poly.entity_id
_entity_poly.type
_entity_poly.pdbx_seq_one_letter_code
_entity_poly.pdbx_strand_id
1 'polypeptide(L)'
;MSEALLAKYPLEQLQASGLFDRNGRLIFRRHRLIWRWLKNGAPVFFQGRALDSETRPKELCLAHPIPYPFNIDCIESKPEEVFICEGVVDTLTLLKYGKAAVGVAGVNGFKENWIPLLEGCRVKVAFDADNAGQSRGTELRTKTPKSRH
;
A
#
# COMPACT_ATOMS: atom_id res chain seq x y z
N MET A 1 -21.20 7.09 10.81
CA MET A 1 -20.42 5.92 10.36
C MET A 1 -19.94 5.06 11.52
N SER A 2 -19.37 5.63 12.60
CA SER A 2 -18.95 4.86 13.78
C SER A 2 -20.12 4.16 14.49
N GLU A 3 -21.24 4.85 14.69
CA GLU A 3 -22.43 4.28 15.35
C GLU A 3 -23.00 3.07 14.61
N ALA A 4 -23.06 3.13 13.28
CA ALA A 4 -23.54 2.02 12.46
C ALA A 4 -22.64 0.77 12.51
N LEU A 5 -21.32 0.97 12.70
CA LEU A 5 -20.38 -0.14 12.87
C LEU A 5 -20.48 -0.73 14.28
N LEU A 6 -20.55 0.11 15.31
CA LEU A 6 -20.71 -0.30 16.72
C LEU A 6 -22.05 -1.02 16.96
N ALA A 7 -23.09 -0.71 16.18
CA ALA A 7 -24.36 -1.42 16.22
C ALA A 7 -24.29 -2.84 15.64
N LYS A 8 -23.28 -3.16 14.82
CA LYS A 8 -23.13 -4.45 14.12
C LYS A 8 -21.99 -5.31 14.65
N TYR A 9 -20.94 -4.68 15.18
CA TYR A 9 -19.72 -5.36 15.60
C TYR A 9 -19.31 -4.89 17.01
N PRO A 10 -18.90 -5.80 17.91
CA PRO A 10 -18.33 -5.45 19.20
C PRO A 10 -17.14 -4.50 19.04
N LEU A 11 -16.99 -3.56 19.98
CA LEU A 11 -15.89 -2.61 19.97
C LEU A 11 -14.52 -3.32 19.96
N GLU A 12 -14.37 -4.39 20.73
CA GLU A 12 -13.15 -5.19 20.78
C GLU A 12 -12.78 -5.74 19.39
N GLN A 13 -13.76 -6.23 18.63
CA GLN A 13 -13.53 -6.71 17.26
C GLN A 13 -13.08 -5.57 16.33
N LEU A 14 -13.68 -4.39 16.46
CA LEU A 14 -13.33 -3.21 15.66
C LEU A 14 -11.94 -2.64 16.01
N GLN A 15 -11.52 -2.77 17.27
CA GLN A 15 -10.17 -2.43 17.72
C GLN A 15 -9.15 -3.47 17.25
N ALA A 16 -9.48 -4.76 17.35
CA ALA A 16 -8.67 -5.86 16.86
C ALA A 16 -8.46 -5.79 15.34
N SER A 17 -9.40 -5.22 14.58
CA SER A 17 -9.22 -4.99 13.14
C SER A 17 -8.35 -3.77 12.82
N GLY A 18 -7.96 -2.98 13.83
CA GLY A 18 -7.21 -1.73 13.69
C GLY A 18 -8.01 -0.54 13.17
N LEU A 19 -9.31 -0.68 12.91
CA LEU A 19 -10.14 0.40 12.38
C LEU A 19 -10.48 1.43 13.47
N PHE A 20 -10.45 1.01 14.74
CA PHE A 20 -10.73 1.83 15.91
C PHE A 20 -9.49 1.93 16.81
N ASP A 21 -9.26 3.11 17.38
CA ASP A 21 -8.22 3.35 18.38
C ASP A 21 -8.63 2.81 19.76
N ARG A 22 -7.68 2.83 20.70
CA ARG A 22 -7.90 2.40 22.10
C ARG A 22 -9.03 3.15 22.83
N ASN A 23 -9.41 4.33 22.35
CA ASN A 23 -10.51 5.13 22.92
C ASN A 23 -11.85 4.87 22.22
N GLY A 24 -11.92 3.86 21.34
CA GLY A 24 -13.11 3.50 20.59
C GLY A 24 -13.48 4.49 19.50
N ARG A 25 -12.50 5.21 18.95
CA ARG A 25 -12.72 6.16 17.85
C ARG A 25 -12.14 5.62 16.56
N LEU A 26 -12.84 5.82 15.44
CA LEU A 26 -12.32 5.45 14.13
C LEU A 26 -10.95 6.10 13.87
N ILE A 27 -10.00 5.36 13.30
CA ILE A 27 -8.65 5.86 12.99
C ILE A 27 -8.69 6.95 11.93
N PHE A 28 -9.40 6.74 10.82
CA PHE A 28 -9.43 7.66 9.68
C PHE A 28 -10.40 8.83 9.82
N ARG A 29 -10.57 9.41 11.02
CA ARG A 29 -11.49 10.54 11.26
C ARG A 29 -11.16 11.79 10.46
N ARG A 30 -9.88 12.02 10.17
CA ARG A 30 -9.37 13.18 9.43
C ARG A 30 -8.85 12.83 8.03
N HIS A 31 -8.80 11.54 7.68
CA HIS A 31 -8.30 11.04 6.40
C HIS A 31 -9.47 10.63 5.53
N ARG A 32 -10.02 11.60 4.77
CA ARG A 32 -11.29 11.42 4.05
C ARG A 32 -11.19 10.55 2.81
N LEU A 33 -10.00 10.40 2.24
CA LEU A 33 -9.77 9.52 1.10
C LEU A 33 -9.20 8.20 1.61
N ILE A 34 -9.92 7.10 1.39
CA ILE A 34 -9.53 5.78 1.87
C ILE A 34 -9.13 4.89 0.70
N TRP A 35 -7.88 4.45 0.70
CA TRP A 35 -7.37 3.42 -0.17
C TRP A 35 -7.70 2.04 0.40
N ARG A 36 -8.23 1.17 -0.45
CA ARG A 36 -8.45 -0.25 -0.15
C ARG A 36 -7.35 -1.03 -0.82
N TRP A 37 -6.58 -1.75 -0.03
CA TRP A 37 -5.58 -2.68 -0.53
C TRP A 37 -6.29 -4.02 -0.69
N LEU A 38 -6.28 -4.55 -1.91
CA LEU A 38 -7.04 -5.73 -2.27
C LEU A 38 -6.11 -6.92 -2.48
N LYS A 39 -6.61 -8.12 -2.17
CA LYS A 39 -6.07 -9.39 -2.64
C LYS A 39 -7.23 -10.24 -3.13
N ASN A 40 -7.16 -10.73 -4.37
CA ASN A 40 -8.22 -11.46 -5.06
C ASN A 40 -9.56 -10.69 -5.02
N GLY A 41 -9.50 -9.36 -5.18
CA GLY A 41 -10.67 -8.47 -5.08
C GLY A 41 -11.22 -8.23 -3.67
N ALA A 42 -10.71 -8.92 -2.64
CA ALA A 42 -11.14 -8.73 -1.25
C ALA A 42 -10.26 -7.69 -0.52
N PRO A 43 -10.84 -6.77 0.28
CA PRO A 43 -10.04 -5.84 1.09
C PRO A 43 -9.26 -6.56 2.19
N VAL A 44 -7.95 -6.34 2.21
CA VAL A 44 -7.01 -6.91 3.19
C VAL A 44 -6.31 -5.85 4.03
N PHE A 45 -6.32 -4.59 3.59
CA PHE A 45 -5.75 -3.47 4.34
C PHE A 45 -6.37 -2.14 3.91
N PHE A 46 -6.24 -1.13 4.76
CA PHE A 46 -6.73 0.23 4.49
C PHE A 46 -5.64 1.27 4.78
N GLN A 47 -5.61 2.32 3.96
CA GLN A 47 -4.76 3.48 4.17
C GLN A 47 -5.61 4.74 3.94
N GLY A 48 -5.52 5.69 4.85
CA GLY A 48 -6.17 6.98 4.73
C GLY A 48 -5.21 8.05 4.22
N ARG A 49 -5.67 8.89 3.30
CA ARG A 49 -4.98 10.09 2.83
C ARG A 49 -5.72 11.35 3.27
N ALA A 50 -4.96 12.30 3.83
CA ALA A 50 -5.43 13.64 4.11
C ALA A 50 -5.61 14.42 2.80
N LEU A 51 -6.68 15.21 2.72
CA LEU A 51 -6.96 16.07 1.57
C LEU A 51 -6.58 17.54 1.83
N ASP A 52 -6.43 17.91 3.08
CA ASP A 52 -5.99 19.23 3.53
C ASP A 52 -4.52 19.23 3.96
N SER A 53 -3.93 20.43 4.00
CA SER A 53 -2.55 20.66 4.38
C SER A 53 -2.33 20.72 5.90
N GLU A 54 -3.37 20.66 6.73
CA GLU A 54 -3.28 20.76 8.19
C GLU A 54 -3.20 19.38 8.86
N THR A 55 -3.83 18.37 8.26
CA THR A 55 -3.90 17.02 8.79
C THR A 55 -2.55 16.33 8.60
N ARG A 56 -2.02 15.78 9.71
CA ARG A 56 -0.78 15.01 9.73
C ARG A 56 -1.01 13.67 10.45
N PRO A 57 -0.38 12.57 9.97
CA PRO A 57 0.42 12.48 8.74
C PRO A 57 -0.45 12.60 7.47
N LYS A 58 0.16 12.91 6.32
CA LYS A 58 -0.54 13.01 5.02
C LYS A 58 -1.12 11.65 4.60
N GLU A 59 -0.35 10.58 4.82
CA GLU A 59 -0.76 9.19 4.66
C GLU A 59 -0.81 8.54 6.05
N LEU A 60 -1.89 7.82 6.35
CA LEU A 60 -2.09 7.10 7.61
C LEU A 60 -2.43 5.65 7.30
N CYS A 61 -1.62 4.72 7.80
CA CYS A 61 -1.90 3.29 7.73
C CYS A 61 -2.60 2.81 9.00
N LEU A 62 -3.33 1.69 8.92
CA LEU A 62 -3.76 0.98 10.13
C LEU A 62 -2.54 0.56 10.95
N ALA A 63 -2.71 0.45 12.26
CA ALA A 63 -1.70 -0.11 13.17
C ALA A 63 -1.60 -1.64 13.05
N HIS A 64 -1.49 -2.13 11.82
CA HIS A 64 -1.41 -3.53 11.45
C HIS A 64 -0.33 -3.71 10.37
N PRO A 65 0.33 -4.88 10.30
CA PRO A 65 1.24 -5.16 9.21
C PRO A 65 0.51 -5.15 7.86
N ILE A 66 1.02 -4.39 6.90
CA ILE A 66 0.55 -4.42 5.51
C ILE A 66 0.82 -5.82 4.93
N PRO A 67 -0.20 -6.61 4.52
CA PRO A 67 0.01 -8.00 4.11
C PRO A 67 0.65 -8.12 2.72
N TYR A 68 0.26 -7.24 1.79
CA TYR A 68 0.66 -7.25 0.38
C TYR A 68 0.94 -5.82 -0.10
N PRO A 69 1.73 -5.61 -1.17
CA PRO A 69 1.82 -4.30 -1.79
C PRO A 69 0.47 -3.90 -2.40
N PHE A 70 0.22 -2.59 -2.54
CA PHE A 70 -1.00 -2.07 -3.15
C PHE A 70 -1.07 -2.57 -4.60
N ASN A 71 -2.28 -2.93 -5.06
CA ASN A 71 -2.54 -3.47 -6.40
C ASN A 71 -1.84 -4.81 -6.72
N ILE A 72 -1.56 -5.64 -5.70
CA ILE A 72 -0.90 -6.95 -5.86
C ILE A 72 -1.57 -7.88 -6.89
N ASP A 73 -2.89 -7.78 -7.08
CA ASP A 73 -3.64 -8.62 -8.02
C ASP A 73 -3.16 -8.45 -9.47
N CYS A 74 -2.52 -7.33 -9.82
CA CYS A 74 -1.94 -7.15 -11.15
C CYS A 74 -0.81 -8.12 -11.48
N ILE A 75 -0.21 -8.76 -10.47
CA ILE A 75 0.87 -9.72 -10.69
C ILE A 75 0.33 -11.09 -11.12
N GLU A 76 -0.95 -11.40 -10.85
CA GLU A 76 -1.55 -12.70 -11.20
C GLU A 76 -1.56 -12.96 -12.70
N SER A 77 -1.65 -11.90 -13.51
CA SER A 77 -1.56 -11.98 -14.96
C SER A 77 -0.12 -12.21 -15.47
N LYS A 78 0.87 -12.33 -14.57
CA LYS A 78 2.31 -12.48 -14.87
C LYS A 78 2.79 -11.47 -15.92
N PRO A 79 2.66 -10.16 -15.64
CA PRO A 79 3.12 -9.15 -16.58
C PRO A 79 4.63 -9.31 -16.81
N GLU A 80 5.07 -9.07 -18.05
CA GLU A 80 6.49 -9.10 -18.38
C GLU A 80 7.29 -8.10 -17.53
N GLU A 81 6.68 -6.96 -17.21
CA GLU A 81 7.27 -5.86 -16.46
C GLU A 81 6.32 -5.36 -15.38
N VAL A 82 6.84 -5.10 -14.18
CA VAL A 82 6.09 -4.52 -13.06
C VAL A 82 6.88 -3.39 -12.41
N PHE A 83 6.22 -2.27 -12.15
CA PHE A 83 6.78 -1.13 -11.43
C PHE A 83 6.48 -1.23 -9.93
N ILE A 84 7.47 -0.94 -9.09
CA ILE A 84 7.28 -0.72 -7.66
C ILE A 84 7.34 0.78 -7.39
N CYS A 85 6.25 1.35 -6.90
CA CYS A 85 6.13 2.76 -6.60
C CYS A 85 6.16 3.03 -5.09
N GLU A 86 6.57 4.25 -4.72
CA GLU A 86 6.69 4.65 -3.31
C GLU A 86 5.33 4.80 -2.60
N GLY A 87 4.27 5.15 -3.34
CA GLY A 87 2.93 5.31 -2.79
C GLY A 87 1.80 4.92 -3.73
N VAL A 88 0.57 4.91 -3.18
CA VAL A 88 -0.66 4.54 -3.91
C VAL A 88 -0.93 5.46 -5.10
N VAL A 89 -0.68 6.76 -4.95
CA VAL A 89 -0.97 7.75 -6.02
C VAL A 89 -0.06 7.53 -7.24
N ASP A 90 1.21 7.20 -7.01
CA ASP A 90 2.18 6.93 -8.07
C ASP A 90 1.81 5.63 -8.81
N THR A 91 1.39 4.61 -8.07
CA THR A 91 0.85 3.38 -8.65
C THR A 91 -0.37 3.65 -9.53
N LEU A 92 -1.36 4.40 -9.02
CA LEU A 92 -2.54 4.76 -9.80
C LEU A 92 -2.19 5.56 -11.07
N THR A 93 -1.16 6.41 -10.98
CA THR A 93 -0.67 7.17 -12.13
C THR A 93 -0.13 6.24 -13.21
N LEU A 94 0.71 5.26 -12.85
CA LEU A 94 1.22 4.28 -13.82
C LEU A 94 0.13 3.37 -14.40
N LEU A 95 -0.84 2.95 -13.59
CA LEU A 95 -1.98 2.18 -14.07
C LEU A 95 -2.79 2.94 -15.12
N LYS A 96 -2.97 4.26 -14.95
CA LYS A 96 -3.63 5.13 -15.94
C LYS A 96 -2.91 5.13 -17.30
N TYR A 97 -1.60 4.89 -17.31
CA TYR A 97 -0.79 4.76 -18.53
C TYR A 97 -0.59 3.31 -18.99
N GLY A 98 -1.40 2.37 -18.49
CA GLY A 98 -1.35 0.96 -18.90
C GLY A 98 -0.10 0.22 -18.45
N LYS A 99 0.58 0.70 -17.40
CA LYS A 99 1.75 0.03 -16.82
C LYS A 99 1.32 -0.79 -15.59
N ALA A 100 1.70 -2.06 -15.56
CA ALA A 100 1.51 -2.88 -14.36
C ALA A 100 2.39 -2.32 -13.23
N ALA A 101 1.77 -2.00 -12.10
CA ALA A 101 2.44 -1.34 -11.00
C ALA A 101 1.86 -1.78 -9.66
N VAL A 102 2.73 -1.86 -8.66
CA VAL A 102 2.39 -2.08 -7.26
C VAL A 102 2.93 -0.95 -6.39
N GLY A 103 2.26 -0.66 -5.28
CA GLY A 103 2.62 0.44 -4.39
C GLY A 103 3.08 -0.04 -3.02
N VAL A 104 4.09 0.63 -2.45
CA VAL A 104 4.46 0.46 -1.04
C VAL A 104 3.91 1.60 -0.19
N ALA A 105 4.04 1.50 1.14
CA ALA A 105 3.66 2.59 2.04
C ALA A 105 4.89 3.42 2.42
N GLY A 106 5.33 4.28 1.50
CA GLY A 106 6.52 5.12 1.63
C GLY A 106 7.82 4.37 1.35
N VAL A 107 8.93 5.11 1.28
CA VAL A 107 10.25 4.62 0.83
C VAL A 107 10.79 3.37 1.56
N ASN A 108 10.37 3.15 2.81
CA ASN A 108 10.76 2.00 3.63
C ASN A 108 9.70 0.90 3.70
N GLY A 109 8.60 1.03 2.95
CA GLY A 109 7.42 0.17 3.05
C GLY A 109 7.54 -1.17 2.35
N PHE A 110 8.57 -1.37 1.51
CA PHE A 110 8.79 -2.67 0.84
C PHE A 110 9.22 -3.73 1.85
N LYS A 111 8.66 -4.93 1.75
CA LYS A 111 8.98 -6.07 2.61
C LYS A 111 9.63 -7.19 1.82
N GLU A 112 10.70 -7.78 2.38
CA GLU A 112 11.46 -8.84 1.69
C GLU A 112 10.62 -10.09 1.41
N ASN A 113 9.64 -10.40 2.25
CA ASN A 113 8.71 -11.50 2.00
C ASN A 113 7.78 -11.29 0.78
N TRP A 114 7.80 -10.11 0.15
CA TRP A 114 7.11 -9.85 -1.11
C TRP A 114 7.96 -10.18 -2.35
N ILE A 115 9.26 -10.43 -2.20
CA ILE A 115 10.14 -10.79 -3.34
C ILE A 115 9.61 -11.99 -4.12
N PRO A 116 9.18 -13.11 -3.50
CA PRO A 116 8.64 -14.25 -4.24
C PRO A 116 7.40 -13.93 -5.08
N LEU A 117 6.63 -12.91 -4.68
CA LEU A 117 5.45 -12.48 -5.44
C LEU A 117 5.81 -11.89 -6.80
N LEU A 118 7.05 -11.40 -6.96
CA LEU A 118 7.54 -10.72 -8.16
C LEU A 118 8.30 -11.67 -9.11
N GLU A 119 8.37 -12.96 -8.78
CA GLU A 119 9.08 -13.94 -9.61
C GLU A 119 8.48 -14.02 -11.02
N GLY A 120 9.36 -14.10 -12.02
CA GLY A 120 8.97 -14.13 -13.43
C GLY A 120 8.64 -12.75 -14.03
N CYS A 121 8.59 -11.68 -13.23
CA CYS A 121 8.41 -10.32 -13.72
C CYS A 121 9.76 -9.58 -13.81
N ARG A 122 9.93 -8.69 -14.80
CA ARG A 122 11.00 -7.69 -14.83
C ARG A 122 10.61 -6.54 -13.90
N VAL A 123 11.34 -6.38 -12.80
CA VAL A 123 11.02 -5.36 -11.80
C VAL A 123 11.71 -4.02 -12.13
N LYS A 124 10.93 -2.93 -12.14
CA LYS A 124 11.41 -1.55 -12.19
C LYS A 124 11.02 -0.82 -10.91
N VAL A 125 11.92 0.00 -10.37
CA VAL A 125 11.64 0.83 -9.18
C VAL A 125 11.39 2.27 -9.62
N ALA A 126 10.26 2.84 -9.19
CA ALA A 126 9.81 4.19 -9.50
C ALA A 126 9.51 4.94 -8.18
N PHE A 127 10.55 5.17 -7.39
CA PHE A 127 10.49 5.98 -6.16
C PHE A 127 10.76 7.45 -6.48
N ASP A 128 10.47 8.32 -5.53
CA ASP A 128 10.68 9.76 -5.70
C ASP A 128 12.15 10.08 -5.98
N ALA A 129 12.39 11.11 -6.78
CA ALA A 129 13.74 11.52 -7.21
C ALA A 129 14.52 12.29 -6.13
N ASP A 130 14.31 11.94 -4.86
CA ASP A 130 15.02 12.50 -3.71
C ASP A 130 16.09 11.54 -3.17
N ASN A 131 16.88 11.99 -2.19
CA ASN A 131 17.96 11.20 -1.62
C ASN A 131 17.49 9.87 -1.01
N ALA A 132 16.31 9.86 -0.38
CA ALA A 132 15.77 8.66 0.26
C ALA A 132 15.31 7.66 -0.81
N GLY A 133 14.56 8.13 -1.80
CA GLY A 133 14.07 7.35 -2.94
C GLY A 133 15.21 6.78 -3.77
N GLN A 134 16.27 7.54 -4.04
CA GLN A 134 17.45 7.05 -4.77
C GLN A 134 18.21 5.96 -4.01
N SER A 135 18.44 6.17 -2.70
CA SER A 135 19.16 5.23 -1.85
C SER A 135 18.40 3.90 -1.74
N ARG A 136 17.13 3.97 -1.32
CA ARG A 136 16.29 2.79 -1.12
C ARG A 136 15.91 2.12 -2.43
N GLY A 137 15.70 2.89 -3.50
CA GLY A 137 15.43 2.34 -4.82
C GLY A 137 16.62 1.56 -5.39
N THR A 138 17.85 2.00 -5.10
CA THR A 138 19.06 1.26 -5.47
C THR A 138 19.20 -0.04 -4.70
N GLU A 139 18.96 -0.02 -3.39
CA GLU A 139 18.95 -1.25 -2.58
C GLU A 139 17.87 -2.23 -3.05
N LEU A 140 16.65 -1.75 -3.31
CA LEU A 140 15.57 -2.62 -3.73
C LEU A 140 15.89 -3.33 -5.06
N ARG A 141 16.51 -2.60 -6.00
CA ARG A 141 16.95 -3.14 -7.29
C ARG A 141 17.96 -4.30 -7.16
N THR A 142 18.75 -4.35 -6.08
CA THR A 142 19.69 -5.47 -5.87
C THR A 142 19.01 -6.72 -5.30
N LYS A 143 17.87 -6.55 -4.62
CA LYS A 143 17.10 -7.63 -3.97
C LYS A 143 16.04 -8.24 -4.88
N THR A 144 15.51 -7.48 -5.84
CA THR A 144 14.42 -7.94 -6.71
C THR A 144 14.92 -8.86 -7.83
N PRO A 145 14.08 -9.80 -8.32
CA PRO A 145 14.44 -10.67 -9.43
C PRO A 145 14.89 -9.86 -10.65
N LYS A 146 16.03 -10.25 -11.24
CA LYS A 146 16.47 -9.72 -12.53
C LYS A 146 15.79 -10.50 -13.64
N SER A 147 15.46 -9.85 -14.76
CA SER A 147 14.88 -10.55 -15.91
C SER A 147 15.81 -11.67 -16.36
N ARG A 148 15.26 -12.87 -16.54
CA ARG A 148 15.93 -13.92 -17.32
C ARG A 148 15.79 -13.52 -18.79
N HIS A 149 16.90 -13.11 -19.40
CA HIS A 149 17.03 -13.06 -20.85
C HIS A 149 17.75 -14.33 -21.29
#